data_AF-A0A7S4MJC4-F1
#
_entry.id   AF-A0A7S4MJC4-F1
#
_cell.length_a   1.000
_cell.length_b   1.000
_cell.length_c   1.000
_cell.angle_alpha   90.00
_cell.angle_beta   90.00
_cell.angle_gamma   90.00
#
_symmetry.space_group_name_H-M   'P 1'
#
loop_
_entity.id
_entity.type
_entity.pdbx_description
1 polymer ?
#
loop_
_entity_poly.entity_id
_entity_poly.type
_entity_poly.pdbx_seq_one_letter_code
_entity_poly.pdbx_strand_id
1 'polypeptide(L)'
;SERYAESISAFESNFDELTKRTLECMAIYFGKLRELEQEYHEKLINLGMEALEKVANSDIDTFPEEVRTLLGDKDTLMGAISAAHDTRVSRLDAKEDAFRKAELEAFSSLVQAVVDEEYMRNR
;
A
#
# COMPACT_ATOMS: atom_id res chain seq x y z
N SER A 1 8.86 -43.24 -4.87
CA SER A 1 10.32 -43.45 -4.85
C SER A 1 10.94 -42.30 -4.06
N GLU A 2 11.82 -42.60 -3.10
CA GLU A 2 12.45 -41.67 -2.14
C GLU A 2 12.99 -40.38 -2.80
N ARG A 3 13.54 -40.51 -4.03
CA ARG A 3 14.07 -39.40 -4.84
C ARG A 3 13.05 -38.33 -5.22
N TYR A 4 11.77 -38.68 -5.36
CA TYR A 4 10.72 -37.70 -5.70
C TYR A 4 10.27 -36.90 -4.48
N ALA A 5 10.22 -37.53 -3.30
CA ALA A 5 9.92 -36.83 -2.05
C ALA A 5 11.00 -35.77 -1.72
N GLU A 6 12.27 -36.11 -1.95
CA GLU A 6 13.38 -35.15 -1.84
C GLU A 6 13.25 -33.99 -2.85
N SER A 7 12.85 -34.27 -4.09
CA SER A 7 12.67 -33.25 -5.12
C SER A 7 11.52 -32.30 -4.80
N ILE A 8 10.39 -32.81 -4.28
CA ILE A 8 9.24 -32.01 -3.85
C ILE A 8 9.63 -31.15 -2.63
N SER A 9 10.30 -31.73 -1.64
CA SER A 9 10.76 -31.01 -0.46
C SER A 9 11.75 -29.89 -0.80
N ALA A 10 12.68 -30.14 -1.73
CA ALA A 10 13.60 -29.12 -2.22
C ALA A 10 12.86 -27.99 -2.97
N PHE A 11 11.85 -28.34 -3.77
CA PHE A 11 11.01 -27.35 -4.46
C PHE A 11 10.24 -26.48 -3.46
N GLU A 12 9.57 -27.08 -2.48
CA GLU A 12 8.84 -26.37 -1.42
C GLU A 12 9.74 -25.40 -0.66
N SER A 13 10.94 -25.85 -0.25
CA SER A 13 11.90 -25.02 0.47
C SER A 13 12.39 -23.84 -0.38
N ASN A 14 12.69 -24.07 -1.64
CA ASN A 14 13.15 -23.00 -2.54
C ASN A 14 12.04 -21.99 -2.84
N PHE A 15 10.81 -22.46 -3.03
CA PHE A 15 9.67 -21.60 -3.31
C PHE A 15 9.24 -20.80 -2.07
N ASP A 16 9.39 -21.36 -0.86
CA ASP A 16 9.17 -20.66 0.41
C ASP A 16 10.19 -19.55 0.60
N GLU A 17 11.47 -19.81 0.32
CA GLU A 17 12.51 -18.78 0.35
C GLU A 17 12.24 -17.66 -0.66
N LEU A 18 11.80 -17.99 -1.88
CA LEU A 18 11.42 -17.00 -2.89
C LEU A 18 10.25 -16.14 -2.40
N THR A 19 9.19 -16.77 -1.88
CA THR A 19 8.01 -16.09 -1.34
C THR A 19 8.41 -15.11 -0.22
N LYS A 20 9.27 -15.55 0.71
CA LYS A 20 9.78 -14.69 1.80
C LYS A 20 10.52 -13.47 1.25
N ARG A 21 11.41 -13.65 0.28
CA ARG A 21 12.13 -12.55 -0.37
C ARG A 21 11.17 -11.60 -1.09
N THR A 22 10.15 -12.11 -1.77
CA THR A 22 9.11 -11.28 -2.41
C THR A 22 8.39 -10.43 -1.37
N LEU A 23 7.95 -11.03 -0.27
CA LEU A 23 7.25 -10.34 0.82
C LEU A 23 8.13 -9.27 1.48
N GLU A 24 9.43 -9.52 1.66
CA GLU A 24 10.39 -8.55 2.18
C GLU A 24 10.57 -7.37 1.24
N CYS A 25 10.84 -7.63 -0.05
CA CYS A 25 10.96 -6.57 -1.07
C CYS A 25 9.69 -5.72 -1.14
N MET A 26 8.54 -6.37 -1.04
CA MET A 26 7.24 -5.73 -1.07
C MET A 26 7.01 -4.85 0.17
N ALA A 27 7.35 -5.33 1.38
CA ALA A 27 7.27 -4.53 2.59
C ALA A 27 8.15 -3.27 2.52
N ILE A 28 9.37 -3.40 1.96
CA ILE A 28 10.27 -2.26 1.71
C ILE A 28 9.62 -1.27 0.72
N TYR A 29 9.04 -1.76 -0.37
CA TYR A 29 8.39 -0.93 -1.38
C TYR A 29 7.21 -0.12 -0.81
N PHE A 30 6.29 -0.77 -0.07
CA PHE A 30 5.17 -0.07 0.56
C PHE A 30 5.62 0.86 1.69
N GLY A 31 6.66 0.48 2.44
CA GLY A 31 7.35 1.39 3.35
C GLY A 31 7.77 2.68 2.64
N LYS A 32 8.40 2.57 1.47
CA LYS A 32 8.81 3.74 0.69
C LYS A 32 7.63 4.57 0.17
N LEU A 33 6.52 3.93 -0.22
CA LEU A 33 5.32 4.64 -0.62
C LEU A 33 4.70 5.45 0.54
N ARG A 34 4.71 4.92 1.76
CA ARG A 34 4.24 5.67 2.94
C ARG A 34 5.13 6.87 3.25
N GLU A 35 6.46 6.72 3.12
CA GLU A 35 7.38 7.86 3.26
C GLU A 35 7.07 8.98 2.25
N LEU A 36 6.86 8.62 0.98
CA LEU A 36 6.52 9.59 -0.07
C LEU A 36 5.15 10.25 0.18
N GLU A 37 4.18 9.49 0.66
CA GLU A 37 2.86 10.00 1.05
C GLU A 37 2.96 10.96 2.24
N GLN A 38 3.81 10.66 3.23
CA GLN A 38 4.10 11.56 4.35
C GLN A 38 4.74 12.87 3.86
N GLU A 39 5.74 12.79 2.99
CA GLU A 39 6.38 13.98 2.40
C GLU A 39 5.37 14.82 1.60
N TYR A 40 4.48 14.16 0.85
CA TYR A 40 3.40 14.83 0.13
C TYR A 40 2.41 15.53 1.07
N HIS A 41 2.03 14.88 2.17
CA HIS A 41 1.17 15.46 3.20
C HIS A 41 1.78 16.71 3.83
N GLU A 42 3.07 16.68 4.19
CA GLU A 42 3.79 17.85 4.72
C GLU A 42 3.83 19.02 3.74
N LYS A 43 4.08 18.74 2.46
CA LYS A 43 4.03 19.76 1.40
C LYS A 43 2.63 20.35 1.22
N LEU A 44 1.60 19.51 1.30
CA LEU A 44 0.19 19.95 1.23
C LEU A 44 -0.17 20.87 2.40
N ILE A 45 0.28 20.55 3.62
CA ILE A 45 0.08 21.41 4.79
C ILE A 45 0.71 22.79 4.53
N ASN A 46 1.97 22.82 4.11
CA ASN A 46 2.67 24.08 3.85
C ASN A 46 1.95 24.91 2.77
N LEU A 47 1.59 24.28 1.64
CA LEU A 47 0.87 24.96 0.57
C LEU A 47 -0.52 25.44 1.00
N GLY A 48 -1.22 24.66 1.82
CA GLY A 48 -2.51 25.02 2.39
C GLY A 48 -2.40 26.23 3.30
N MET A 49 -1.40 26.28 4.17
CA MET A 49 -1.14 27.44 5.03
C MET A 49 -0.81 28.70 4.23
N GLU A 50 0.03 28.59 3.19
CA GLU A 50 0.30 29.69 2.28
C GLU A 50 -0.96 30.20 1.55
N ALA A 51 -1.85 29.28 1.15
CA ALA A 51 -3.12 29.64 0.52
C ALA A 51 -4.05 30.36 1.50
N LEU A 52 -4.13 29.88 2.75
CA LEU A 52 -4.91 30.50 3.81
C LEU A 52 -4.44 31.94 4.09
N GLU A 53 -3.13 32.16 4.16
CA GLU A 53 -2.55 33.50 4.34
C GLU A 53 -2.85 34.44 3.17
N LYS A 54 -2.73 33.94 1.93
CA LYS A 54 -3.05 34.75 0.73
C LYS A 54 -4.53 35.13 0.68
N VAL A 55 -5.40 34.21 1.04
CA VAL A 55 -6.86 34.43 1.10
C VAL A 55 -7.20 35.42 2.22
N ALA A 56 -6.59 35.31 3.41
CA ALA A 56 -6.79 36.26 4.50
C ALA A 56 -6.38 37.71 4.13
N ASN A 57 -5.42 37.86 3.21
CA ASN A 57 -4.98 39.16 2.69
C ASN A 57 -5.77 39.62 1.44
N SER A 58 -6.69 38.80 0.92
CA SER A 58 -7.50 39.07 -0.27
C SER A 58 -8.97 39.25 0.10
N ASP A 59 -9.78 39.74 -0.84
CA ASP A 59 -11.24 39.75 -0.67
C ASP A 59 -11.81 38.34 -0.88
N ILE A 60 -11.84 37.55 0.20
CA ILE A 60 -12.27 36.14 0.19
C ILE A 60 -13.66 35.97 -0.41
N ASP A 61 -14.52 36.99 -0.35
CA ASP A 61 -15.90 36.96 -0.87
C ASP A 61 -16.00 36.85 -2.39
N THR A 62 -14.89 37.08 -3.10
CA THR A 62 -14.81 36.92 -4.56
C THR A 62 -14.57 35.47 -5.00
N PHE A 63 -14.22 34.57 -4.06
CA PHE A 63 -13.93 33.17 -4.37
C PHE A 63 -15.20 32.30 -4.38
N PRO A 64 -15.18 31.16 -5.11
CA PRO A 64 -16.25 30.17 -5.06
C PRO A 64 -16.54 29.71 -3.63
N GLU A 65 -17.79 29.34 -3.35
CA GLU A 65 -18.24 28.92 -2.02
C GLU A 65 -17.39 27.80 -1.45
N GLU A 66 -17.04 26.80 -2.27
CA GLU A 66 -16.24 25.65 -1.86
C GLU A 66 -14.83 26.07 -1.39
N VAL A 67 -14.24 27.07 -2.06
CA VAL A 67 -12.94 27.62 -1.71
C VAL A 67 -13.03 28.43 -0.42
N ARG A 68 -14.10 29.21 -0.25
CA ARG A 68 -14.35 29.97 0.99
C ARG A 68 -14.59 29.07 2.18
N THR A 69 -15.34 27.98 2.01
CA THR A 69 -15.57 27.00 3.08
C THR A 69 -14.25 26.30 3.45
N LEU A 70 -13.44 25.92 2.46
CA LEU A 70 -12.21 25.19 2.72
C LEU A 70 -11.08 26.08 3.28
N LEU A 71 -10.93 27.30 2.78
CA LEU A 71 -9.83 28.22 3.15
C LEU A 71 -10.25 29.34 4.11
N GLY A 72 -11.54 29.42 4.47
CA GLY A 72 -12.04 30.41 5.43
C GLY A 72 -11.72 30.06 6.89
N ASP A 73 -11.37 28.81 7.16
CA ASP A 73 -11.01 28.34 8.49
C ASP A 73 -9.84 27.34 8.43
N LYS A 74 -8.85 27.56 9.31
CA LYS A 74 -7.64 26.73 9.37
C LYS A 74 -7.98 25.29 9.79
N ASP A 75 -8.85 25.12 10.77
CA ASP A 75 -9.16 23.79 11.29
C ASP A 75 -9.90 22.95 10.24
N THR A 76 -10.75 23.59 9.45
CA THR A 76 -11.44 22.97 8.31
C THR A 76 -10.45 22.52 7.23
N LEU A 77 -9.51 23.39 6.82
CA LEU A 77 -8.46 23.04 5.87
C LEU A 77 -7.60 21.88 6.37
N MET A 78 -7.12 21.97 7.61
CA MET A 78 -6.27 20.94 8.20
C MET A 78 -7.02 19.61 8.35
N GLY A 79 -8.29 19.65 8.77
CA GLY A 79 -9.15 18.47 8.84
C GLY A 79 -9.31 17.79 7.47
N ALA A 80 -9.52 18.57 6.41
CA ALA A 80 -9.62 18.03 5.05
C ALA A 80 -8.31 17.40 4.56
N ILE A 81 -7.16 18.07 4.80
CA ILE A 81 -5.84 17.56 4.42
C ILE A 81 -5.51 16.26 5.16
N SER A 82 -5.76 16.20 6.47
CA SER A 82 -5.54 15.01 7.29
C SER A 82 -6.45 13.86 6.88
N ALA A 83 -7.75 14.10 6.68
CA ALA A 83 -8.67 13.06 6.22
C ALA A 83 -8.27 12.49 4.84
N ALA A 84 -7.80 13.35 3.94
CA ALA A 84 -7.30 12.92 2.65
C ALA A 84 -6.01 12.08 2.77
N HIS A 85 -5.11 12.44 3.68
CA HIS A 85 -3.91 11.67 4.00
C HIS A 85 -4.26 10.29 4.56
N ASP A 86 -5.11 10.22 5.60
CA ASP A 86 -5.56 8.97 6.21
C ASP A 86 -6.20 8.03 5.18
N THR A 87 -6.99 8.59 4.27
CA THR A 87 -7.60 7.83 3.16
C THR A 87 -6.53 7.24 2.22
N ARG A 88 -5.49 8.01 1.88
CA ARG A 88 -4.40 7.55 1.00
C ARG A 88 -3.56 6.47 1.69
N VAL A 89 -3.21 6.65 2.95
CA VAL A 89 -2.47 5.67 3.76
C VAL A 89 -3.27 4.38 3.91
N SER A 90 -4.54 4.45 4.29
CA SER A 90 -5.42 3.28 4.40
C SER A 90 -5.50 2.49 3.09
N ARG A 91 -5.53 3.19 1.94
CA ARG A 91 -5.51 2.54 0.63
C ARG A 91 -4.17 1.86 0.31
N LEU A 92 -3.04 2.41 0.78
CA LEU A 92 -1.74 1.76 0.66
C LEU A 92 -1.69 0.48 1.50
N ASP A 93 -2.13 0.54 2.75
CA ASP A 93 -2.15 -0.63 3.64
C ASP A 93 -3.07 -1.73 3.12
N ALA A 94 -4.27 -1.37 2.63
CA ALA A 94 -5.18 -2.35 2.02
C ALA A 94 -4.58 -3.04 0.79
N LYS A 95 -3.79 -2.30 -0.02
CA LYS A 95 -3.08 -2.89 -1.17
C LYS A 95 -1.92 -3.77 -0.74
N GLU A 96 -1.20 -3.40 0.32
CA GLU A 96 -0.14 -4.23 0.88
C GLU A 96 -0.73 -5.56 1.40
N ASP A 97 -1.83 -5.51 2.13
CA ASP A 97 -2.47 -6.72 2.63
C ASP A 97 -3.02 -7.61 1.51
N ALA A 98 -3.63 -7.02 0.49
CA ALA A 98 -4.16 -7.77 -0.65
C ALA A 98 -3.05 -8.52 -1.40
N PHE A 99 -1.91 -7.88 -1.64
CA PHE A 99 -0.80 -8.52 -2.32
C PHE A 99 -0.11 -9.57 -1.43
N ARG A 100 0.07 -9.31 -0.13
CA ARG A 100 0.59 -10.32 0.82
C ARG A 100 -0.26 -11.59 0.79
N LYS A 101 -1.59 -11.44 0.79
CA LYS A 101 -2.52 -12.59 0.67
C LYS A 101 -2.35 -13.31 -0.66
N ALA A 102 -2.31 -12.57 -1.77
CA ALA A 102 -2.16 -13.16 -3.10
C ALA A 102 -0.85 -13.97 -3.24
N GLU A 103 0.26 -13.47 -2.68
CA GLU A 103 1.56 -14.18 -2.71
C GLU A 103 1.52 -15.48 -1.91
N LEU A 104 0.92 -15.47 -0.72
CA LEU A 104 0.77 -16.68 0.12
C LEU A 104 -0.22 -17.70 -0.49
N GLU A 105 -1.28 -17.22 -1.14
CA GLU A 105 -2.21 -18.07 -1.89
C GLU A 105 -1.54 -18.70 -3.11
N ALA A 106 -0.69 -17.95 -3.83
CA ALA A 106 0.10 -18.47 -4.95
C ALA A 106 1.07 -19.56 -4.49
N PHE A 107 1.76 -19.36 -3.37
CA PHE A 107 2.60 -20.38 -2.72
C PHE A 107 1.83 -21.66 -2.44
N SER A 108 0.73 -21.54 -1.71
CA SER A 108 -0.06 -22.71 -1.29
C SER A 108 -0.62 -23.47 -2.50
N SER A 109 -1.10 -22.73 -3.51
CA SER A 109 -1.69 -23.31 -4.72
C SER A 109 -0.65 -24.04 -5.58
N LEU A 110 0.54 -23.46 -5.73
CA LEU A 110 1.60 -24.04 -6.56
C LEU A 110 2.18 -25.30 -5.91
N VAL A 111 2.44 -25.27 -4.60
CA VAL A 111 2.90 -26.44 -3.85
C VAL A 111 1.89 -27.59 -3.97
N GLN A 112 0.61 -27.31 -3.75
CA GLN A 112 -0.44 -28.33 -3.86
C GLN A 112 -0.51 -28.92 -5.28
N ALA A 113 -0.43 -28.09 -6.32
CA ALA A 113 -0.45 -28.56 -7.71
C ALA A 113 0.71 -29.50 -8.02
N VAL A 114 1.93 -29.19 -7.56
CA VAL A 114 3.12 -30.05 -7.76
C VAL A 114 2.96 -31.39 -7.03
N VAL A 115 2.44 -31.36 -5.80
CA VAL A 115 2.17 -32.59 -5.03
C VAL A 115 1.12 -33.46 -5.72
N ASP A 116 0.04 -32.86 -6.20
CA ASP A 116 -1.05 -33.58 -6.88
C ASP A 116 -0.59 -34.17 -8.22
N GLU A 117 0.19 -33.43 -9.02
CA GLU A 117 0.78 -33.93 -10.27
C GLU A 117 1.69 -35.14 -10.02
N GLU A 118 2.57 -35.07 -9.03
CA GLU A 118 3.48 -36.16 -8.70
C GLU A 118 2.74 -37.37 -8.11
N TYR A 119 1.64 -37.16 -7.39
CA TYR A 119 0.76 -38.25 -6.96
C TYR A 119 0.08 -38.94 -8.16
N MET A 120 -0.44 -38.15 -9.11
CA MET A 120 -1.13 -38.67 -10.29
C MET A 120 -0.19 -39.39 -11.28
N ARG A 121 1.07 -38.96 -11.38
CA ARG A 121 2.09 -39.58 -12.26
C ARG A 121 2.64 -40.89 -11.71
N ASN A 122 2.61 -41.08 -10.39
CA ASN A 122 3.16 -42.26 -9.70
C ASN A 122 2.09 -43.29 -9.31
N ARG A 123 0.86 -43.13 -9.80
CA ARG A 123 -0.27 -44.05 -9.64
C ARG A 123 -0.51 -44.84 -10.92
#